data_AF-A0A352FKU4-F1
#
_entry.id   AF-A0A352FKU4-F1
#
_cell.length_a   1.000
_cell.length_b   1.000
_cell.length_c   1.000
_cell.angle_alpha   90.00
_cell.angle_beta   90.00
_cell.angle_gamma   90.00
#
_symmetry.space_group_name_H-M   'P 1'
#
loop_
_entity.id
_entity.type
_entity.pdbx_description
1 polymer ?
#
loop_
_entity_poly.entity_id
_entity_poly.type
_entity_poly.pdbx_seq_one_letter_code
_entity_poly.pdbx_strand_id
1 'polypeptide(L)' 'PTMLARLERAVGAPGFLRLILANGTLFELFKILENSTSEFRTSLLDQLTSEQTQTLIEKSIAAGRSIGTLDLAMRELGDA' A
#
# COMPACT_ATOMS: atom_id res chain seq x y z
N PRO A 1 5.19 13.73 -17.42
CA PRO A 1 4.70 12.91 -16.28
C PRO A 1 3.20 12.65 -16.38
N THR A 2 2.77 11.40 -16.20
CA THR A 2 1.34 11.03 -16.15
C THR A 2 0.64 11.68 -14.95
N MET A 3 -0.70 11.72 -14.96
CA MET A 3 -1.48 12.27 -13.84
C MET A 3 -1.18 11.55 -12.51
N LEU A 4 -0.97 10.24 -12.57
CA LEU A 4 -0.56 9.41 -11.44
C LEU A 4 0.78 9.89 -10.84
N ALA A 5 1.83 10.01 -11.66
CA ALA A 5 3.15 10.46 -11.18
C ALA A 5 3.12 11.88 -10.57
N ARG A 6 2.19 12.74 -11.01
CA ARG A 6 1.96 14.06 -10.40
C ARG A 6 1.30 13.94 -9.03
N LEU A 7 0.33 13.05 -8.87
CA LEU A 7 -0.34 12.79 -7.59
C LEU A 7 0.64 12.20 -6.57
N GLU A 8 1.37 11.17 -6.97
CA GLU A 8 2.40 10.52 -6.14
C GLU A 8 3.43 11.52 -5.61
N ARG A 9 3.88 12.44 -6.47
CA ARG A 9 4.81 13.51 -6.07
C ARG A 9 4.18 14.57 -5.17
N ALA A 10 2.92 14.93 -5.42
CA ALA A 10 2.24 15.98 -4.67
C ALA A 10 1.91 15.56 -3.23
N VAL A 11 1.50 14.30 -3.03
CA VAL A 11 1.17 13.74 -1.71
C VAL A 11 2.41 13.17 -1.03
N GLY A 12 3.29 12.53 -1.81
CA GLY A 12 4.46 11.83 -1.31
C GLY A 12 4.11 10.51 -0.62
N ALA A 13 5.08 9.60 -0.59
CA ALA A 13 4.94 8.30 0.05
C ALA A 13 4.62 8.39 1.56
N PRO A 14 5.16 9.34 2.36
CA PRO A 14 4.75 9.49 3.77
C PRO A 14 3.28 9.90 3.93
N GLY A 15 2.79 10.75 3.02
CA GLY A 15 1.41 11.20 3.00
C GLY A 15 0.44 10.06 2.66
N PHE A 16 0.79 9.25 1.65
CA PHE A 16 0.03 8.06 1.28
C PHE A 16 0.01 7.02 2.41
N LEU A 17 1.16 6.73 3.03
CA LEU A 17 1.23 5.78 4.13
C LEU A 17 0.36 6.23 5.31
N ARG A 18 0.40 7.53 5.66
CA ARG A 18 -0.49 8.10 6.69
C ARG A 18 -1.96 7.95 6.34
N LEU A 19 -2.33 8.16 5.07
CA LEU A 19 -3.71 8.02 4.61
C LEU A 19 -4.20 6.57 4.73
N ILE A 20 -3.37 5.60 4.34
CA ILE A 20 -3.65 4.16 4.44
C ILE A 20 -3.78 3.75 5.90
N LEU A 21 -2.84 4.17 6.76
CA LEU A 21 -2.90 3.86 8.19
C LEU A 21 -4.14 4.44 8.87
N ALA A 22 -4.55 5.65 8.50
CA ALA A 22 -5.75 6.26 9.03
C ALA A 22 -7.03 5.54 8.55
N ASN A 23 -7.15 5.28 7.24
CA ASN A 23 -8.45 4.93 6.64
C ASN A 23 -8.57 3.53 6.03
N GLY A 24 -7.44 2.85 5.80
CA GLY A 24 -7.38 1.60 5.05
C GLY A 24 -6.96 0.38 5.86
N THR A 25 -6.86 -0.73 5.15
CA THR A 25 -6.38 -2.04 5.61
C THR A 25 -5.21 -2.51 4.73
N LEU A 26 -4.72 -3.74 4.91
CA LEU A 26 -3.74 -4.33 4.00
C LEU A 26 -4.24 -4.37 2.55
N PHE A 27 -5.56 -4.51 2.34
CA PHE A 27 -6.14 -4.53 1.02
C PHE A 27 -5.90 -3.22 0.26
N GLU A 28 -6.17 -2.08 0.90
CA GLU A 28 -5.93 -0.76 0.30
C GLU A 28 -4.42 -0.50 0.07
N LEU A 29 -3.55 -1.01 0.96
CA LEU A 29 -2.10 -0.96 0.73
C LEU A 29 -1.72 -1.70 -0.57
N PHE A 30 -2.16 -2.94 -0.76
CA PHE A 30 -1.82 -3.70 -1.97
C PHE A 30 -2.39 -3.06 -3.23
N LYS A 31 -3.62 -2.55 -3.18
CA LYS A 31 -4.22 -1.84 -4.32
C LYS A 31 -3.43 -0.59 -4.71
N ILE A 32 -2.91 0.15 -3.74
CA ILE A 32 -2.04 1.30 -4.01
C ILE A 32 -0.73 0.85 -4.62
N LEU A 33 -0.07 -0.18 -4.06
CA LEU A 33 1.19 -0.70 -4.58
C LEU A 33 1.07 -1.22 -6.03
N GLU A 34 0.01 -1.97 -6.34
CA GLU A 34 -0.33 -2.49 -7.68
C GLU A 34 -0.46 -1.38 -8.72
N ASN A 35 -1.04 -0.24 -8.34
CA ASN A 35 -1.33 0.87 -9.26
C ASN A 35 -0.27 1.99 -9.20
N SER A 36 0.78 1.84 -8.39
CA SER A 36 1.83 2.85 -8.23
C SER A 36 2.91 2.71 -9.28
N THR A 37 3.56 3.83 -9.62
CA THR A 37 4.83 3.78 -10.36
C THR A 37 5.87 3.00 -9.57
N SER A 38 6.79 2.32 -10.27
CA SER A 38 7.82 1.48 -9.64
C SER A 38 8.65 2.26 -8.60
N GLU A 39 9.07 3.49 -8.93
CA GLU A 39 9.81 4.37 -8.00
C GLU A 39 8.98 4.71 -6.74
N PHE A 40 7.70 5.07 -6.92
CA PHE A 40 6.84 5.42 -5.80
C PHE A 40 6.55 4.22 -4.90
N ARG A 41 6.37 3.04 -5.49
CA ARG A 41 6.16 1.78 -4.79
C ARG A 41 7.33 1.46 -3.87
N THR A 42 8.57 1.56 -4.36
CA THR A 42 9.77 1.39 -3.54
C THR A 42 9.80 2.41 -2.41
N SER A 43 9.56 3.69 -2.70
CA SER A 43 9.55 4.75 -1.70
C SER A 43 8.47 4.57 -0.61
N LEU A 44 7.32 3.97 -0.96
CA LEU A 44 6.25 3.65 -0.02
C LEU A 44 6.63 2.45 0.86
N LEU A 45 7.21 1.40 0.28
CA LEU A 45 7.66 0.21 1.02
C LEU A 45 8.83 0.53 1.96
N ASP A 46 9.77 1.39 1.56
CA ASP A 46 10.90 1.82 2.40
C ASP A 46 10.45 2.52 3.69
N GLN A 47 9.23 3.05 3.71
CA GLN A 47 8.65 3.70 4.89
C GLN A 47 7.80 2.78 5.74
N LEU A 48 7.42 1.62 5.22
CA LEU A 48 6.53 0.70 5.90
C LEU A 48 7.30 -0.08 6.98
N THR A 49 7.00 0.23 8.24
CA THR A 49 7.58 -0.47 9.38
C THR A 49 6.79 -1.73 9.74
N SER A 50 7.40 -2.62 10.53
CA SER A 50 6.72 -3.82 11.05
C SER A 50 5.52 -3.47 11.93
N GLU A 51 5.60 -2.40 12.74
CA GLU A 51 4.50 -1.93 13.59
C GLU A 51 3.30 -1.43 12.78
N GLN A 52 3.57 -0.66 11.73
CA GLN A 52 2.54 -0.19 10.80
C GLN A 52 1.90 -1.33 10.03
N THR A 53 2.71 -2.32 9.62
CA THR A 53 2.21 -3.53 8.96
C THR A 53 1.27 -4.30 9.89
N GLN A 54 1.66 -4.49 11.16
CA GLN A 54 0.84 -5.13 12.17
C GLN A 54 -0.48 -4.38 12.38
N THR A 55 -0.43 -3.04 12.44
CA THR A 55 -1.63 -2.20 12.54
C THR A 55 -2.58 -2.45 11.37
N LEU A 56 -2.08 -2.55 10.14
CA LEU A 56 -2.90 -2.83 8.97
C LEU A 56 -3.48 -4.25 8.98
N ILE A 57 -2.75 -5.23 9.50
CA ILE A 57 -3.25 -6.61 9.69
C ILE A 57 -4.43 -6.60 10.65
N GLU A 58 -4.28 -5.96 11.81
CA GLU A 58 -5.34 -5.88 12.84
C GLU A 58 -6.59 -5.18 12.30
N LYS A 59 -6.41 -4.08 11.56
CA LYS A 59 -7.52 -3.40 10.89
C LYS A 59 -8.21 -4.30 9.84
N SER A 60 -7.44 -5.10 9.11
CA SER A 60 -7.99 -6.05 8.12
C SER A 60 -8.85 -7.12 8.79
N ILE A 61 -8.37 -7.67 9.92
CA ILE A 61 -9.10 -8.65 10.73
C ILE A 61 -10.38 -8.05 11.28
N ALA A 62 -10.30 -6.87 11.92
CA ALA A 62 -11.45 -6.19 12.51
C ALA A 62 -12.52 -5.84 11.48
N ALA A 63 -12.10 -5.47 10.25
CA ALA A 63 -13.01 -5.16 9.15
C ALA A 63 -13.53 -6.41 8.42
N GLY A 64 -13.09 -7.62 8.77
CA GLY A 64 -13.44 -8.85 8.05
C GLY A 64 -12.97 -8.84 6.59
N ARG A 65 -11.92 -8.07 6.26
CA ARG A 65 -11.39 -7.97 4.90
C ARG A 65 -10.64 -9.26 4.56
N SER A 66 -10.99 -9.85 3.42
CA SER A 66 -10.32 -11.07 2.95
C SER A 66 -8.86 -10.81 2.58
N ILE A 67 -7.98 -11.69 3.06
CA ILE A 67 -6.55 -11.77 2.71
C ILE A 67 -6.27 -13.05 1.90
N GLY A 68 -7.29 -13.88 1.60
CA GLY A 68 -7.14 -15.24 1.03
C GLY A 68 -6.53 -15.33 -0.38
N THR A 69 -6.33 -14.20 -1.05
CA THR A 69 -5.61 -14.08 -2.32
C THR A 69 -4.33 -13.25 -2.18
N LEU A 70 -3.75 -13.24 -0.96
CA LEU A 70 -2.51 -12.53 -0.66
C LEU A 70 -1.34 -13.04 -1.50
N ASP A 71 -1.26 -14.34 -1.72
CA ASP A 71 -0.25 -14.96 -2.57
C ASP A 71 -0.28 -14.40 -4.00
N LEU A 72 -1.47 -14.15 -4.56
CA LEU A 72 -1.63 -13.51 -5.86
C LEU A 72 -1.16 -12.05 -5.84
N ALA A 73 -1.56 -11.29 -4.83
CA ALA A 73 -1.13 -9.90 -4.67
C ALA A 73 0.39 -9.77 -4.49
N MET A 74 1.02 -10.70 -3.76
CA MET A 74 2.48 -10.75 -3.59
C MET A 74 3.20 -11.11 -4.89
N ARG A 75 2.66 -12.05 -5.67
CA ARG A 75 3.20 -12.40 -7.00
C ARG A 75 3.14 -11.21 -7.95
N GLU A 76 1.97 -10.59 -8.08
CA GLU A 76 1.78 -9.41 -8.94
C GLU A 76 2.70 -8.25 -8.56
N LEU A 77 2.94 -8.05 -7.25
CA LEU A 77 3.87 -7.04 -6.77
C LEU A 77 5.32 -7.32 -7.18
N GLY A 78 5.73 -8.59 -7.22
CA GLY A 78 7.07 -9.01 -7.63
C GLY A 78 7.30 -8.96 -9.14
N ASP A 79 6.23 -9.13 -9.93
CA ASP A 79 6.28 -9.12 -11.39
C ASP A 79 6.20 -7.71 -12.01
N ALA A 80 5.74 -6.70 -11.26
CA ALA A 80 5.47 -5.33 -11.73
C ALA A 80 6.57 -4.32 -11.40
#